data_AF-A0A1H7GP62-F1
#
_entry.id   AF-A0A1H7GP62-F1
#
_cell.length_a   1.000
_cell.length_b   1.000
_cell.length_c   1.000
_cell.angle_alpha   90.00
_cell.angle_beta   90.00
_cell.angle_gamma   90.00
#
_symmetry.space_group_name_H-M   'P 1'
#
loop_
_entity.id
_entity.type
_entity.pdbx_description
1 polymer ?
#
loop_
_entity_poly.entity_id
_entity_poly.type
_entity_poly.pdbx_seq_one_letter_code
_entity_poly.pdbx_strand_id
1 'polypeptide(L)' 'MFLEKLYDLGITPSYSRPRVSNDNAFSELLFRTCQYRPDYPVDGYEDLSAA' A
#
# COMPACT_ATOMS: atom_id res chain seq x y z
N MET A 1 -17.04 -5.88 3.00
CA MET A 1 -16.39 -6.47 1.80
C MET A 1 -14.94 -6.91 2.01
N PHE A 2 -13.96 -6.05 2.36
CA PHE A 2 -12.57 -6.51 2.54
C PHE A 2 -12.33 -7.32 3.83
N LEU A 3 -12.86 -6.82 4.96
CA LEU A 3 -12.69 -7.47 6.26
C LEU A 3 -13.32 -8.88 6.30
N GLU A 4 -14.50 -9.03 5.69
CA GLU A 4 -15.18 -10.34 5.56
C GLU A 4 -14.32 -11.34 4.79
N LYS A 5 -13.65 -10.91 3.70
CA LYS A 5 -12.75 -11.78 2.94
C LYS A 5 -11.54 -12.22 3.73
N LEU A 6 -11.00 -11.37 4.61
CA LEU A 6 -9.90 -11.77 5.50
C LEU A 6 -10.36 -12.85 6.47
N TYR A 7 -11.56 -12.72 7.05
CA TYR A 7 -12.13 -13.74 7.93
C TYR A 7 -12.46 -15.04 7.20
N ASP A 8 -13.02 -14.98 5.98
CA ASP A 8 -13.27 -16.15 5.14
C ASP A 8 -11.98 -16.95 4.88
N LEU A 9 -10.84 -16.25 4.73
CA LEU A 9 -9.52 -16.84 4.50
C LEU A 9 -8.79 -17.24 5.80
N GLY A 10 -9.38 -16.99 6.98
CA GLY A 10 -8.75 -17.26 8.28
C GLY A 10 -7.58 -16.33 8.60
N ILE A 11 -7.51 -15.15 7.97
CA ILE A 11 -6.44 -14.16 8.15
C ILE A 11 -6.85 -13.16 9.23
N THR A 12 -6.02 -13.04 10.27
CA THR A 12 -6.21 -12.02 11.31
C THR A 12 -5.78 -10.65 10.78
N PRO A 13 -6.69 -9.66 10.68
CA PRO A 13 -6.34 -8.32 10.26
C PRO A 13 -5.51 -7.60 11.33
N SER A 14 -4.49 -6.86 10.90
CA SER A 14 -3.76 -5.92 11.74
C SER A 14 -4.04 -4.48 11.28
N TYR A 15 -4.11 -3.55 12.22
CA TYR A 15 -4.44 -2.16 11.96
C TYR A 15 -3.33 -1.25 12.46
N SER A 16 -2.81 -0.40 11.59
CA SER A 16 -1.90 0.66 11.98
C SER A 16 -2.64 1.81 12.64
N ARG A 17 -1.94 2.54 13.52
CA ARG A 17 -2.47 3.74 14.17
C ARG A 17 -2.85 4.80 13.13
N PRO A 18 -4.02 5.44 13.25
CA PRO A 18 -4.44 6.47 12.31
C PRO A 18 -3.43 7.62 12.25
N ARG A 19 -3.04 8.04 11.04
CA ARG A 19 -2.15 9.19 10.77
C ARG A 19 -0.72 9.04 11.32
N VAL A 20 -0.25 7.81 11.53
CA VAL A 20 1.12 7.54 11.99
C VAL A 20 1.88 6.73 10.95
N SER A 21 2.75 7.38 10.18
CA SER A 21 3.52 6.72 9.12
C SER A 21 4.60 5.77 9.67
N ASN A 22 5.13 6.03 10.87
CA ASN A 22 6.20 5.19 11.43
C ASN A 22 5.71 3.86 12.01
N ASP A 23 4.40 3.59 11.98
CA ASP A 23 3.81 2.39 12.59
C ASP A 23 4.13 1.11 11.79
N ASN A 24 4.53 1.26 10.52
CA ASN A 24 4.92 0.16 9.65
C ASN A 24 6.14 0.55 8.77
N ALA A 25 7.28 0.75 9.44
CA ALA A 25 8.52 1.18 8.79
C ALA A 25 8.95 0.28 7.61
N PHE A 26 8.67 -1.02 7.68
CA PHE A 26 8.98 -1.98 6.61
C PHE A 26 8.19 -1.67 5.33
N SER A 27 6.87 -1.48 5.45
CA SER A 27 6.03 -1.21 4.29
C SER A 27 6.30 0.18 3.69
N GLU A 28 6.52 1.19 4.53
CA GLU A 28 6.90 2.53 4.08
C GLU A 28 8.24 2.55 3.31
N LEU A 29 9.23 1.77 3.77
CA LEU A 29 10.51 1.65 3.07
C LEU A 29 10.33 1.01 1.69
N LEU A 30 9.46 -0.01 1.59
CA LEU A 30 9.15 -0.65 0.32
C LEU A 30 8.51 0.34 -0.66
N PHE A 31 7.50 1.10 -0.23
CA PHE A 31 6.87 2.13 -1.07
C PHE A 31 7.86 3.17 -1.55
N ARG A 32 8.70 3.66 -0.64
CA ARG A 32 9.77 4.61 -0.97
C ARG A 32 10.73 4.05 -2.02
N THR A 33 11.11 2.78 -1.90
CA THR A 33 12.01 2.12 -2.84
C THR A 33 11.39 2.04 -4.24
N CYS A 34 10.09 1.71 -4.33
CA CYS A 34 9.36 1.68 -5.60
C CYS A 34 9.27 3.07 -6.25
N GLN A 35 9.07 4.12 -5.47
CA GLN A 35 8.95 5.50 -5.97
C GLN A 35 10.27 6.09 -6.48
N TYR A 36 11.42 5.61 -6.00
CA TYR A 36 12.72 6.07 -6.49
C TYR A 36 13.17 5.45 -7.81
N ARG A 37 12.37 4.57 -8.42
CA ARG A 37 12.70 3.99 -9.73
C ARG A 37 12.69 5.09 -10.80
N PRO A 38 13.66 5.12 -11.74
CA PRO A 38 13.70 6.13 -12.80
C PRO A 38 12.42 6.21 -13.65
N ASP A 39 11.75 5.07 -13.83
CA ASP A 39 10.53 4.95 -14.63
C ASP A 39 9.24 5.21 -13.82
N TYR A 40 9.35 5.57 -12.54
CA TYR A 40 8.17 5.80 -11.70
C TYR A 40 7.45 7.08 -12.14
N PRO A 41 6.14 7.03 -12.44
CA PRO A 41 5.40 8.18 -12.93
C PRO A 41 5.24 9.23 -11.82
N VAL A 42 5.73 10.44 -12.08
CA VAL A 42 5.70 11.55 -11.12
C VAL A 42 4.31 12.19 -11.03
N ASP A 43 3.61 12.24 -12.16
CA ASP A 43 2.29 12.87 -12.29
C ASP A 43 1.12 11.88 -12.12
N GLY A 44 1.42 10.61 -11.81
CA GLY A 44 0.44 9.54 -11.71
C GLY A 44 -0.05 9.02 -13.06
N TYR A 45 -1.15 8.27 -13.04
CA TYR A 45 -1.78 7.69 -14.24
C TYR A 45 -3.13 8.35 -14.48
N GLU A 46 -3.45 8.68 -15.74
CA GLU A 46 -4.74 9.29 -16.11
C GLU A 46 -5.90 8.30 -15.98
N ASP A 47 -5.64 7.03 -16.31
CA ASP A 47 -6.60 5.94 -16.21
C ASP A 47 -5.91 4.59 -15.93
N LEU A 48 -6.71 3.54 -15.68
CA LEU A 48 -6.21 2.20 -15.35
C LEU A 48 -5.51 1.49 -16.52
N SER A 49 -5.72 1.94 -17.76
CA SER A 49 -5.03 1.40 -18.94
C SER A 49 -3.65 2.03 -19.16
N ALA A 50 -3.38 3.17 -18.53
CA ALA A 50 -2.11 3.88 -18.59
C ALA A 50 -1.04 3.34 -17.61
N ALA A 51 -1.41 2.40 -16.74
CA ALA A 51 -0.54 1.78 -15.72
C ALA A 51 0.21 0.53 -16.22
#